data_AF-A0AA48QVS9-F1
#
_entry.id   AF-A0AA48QVS9-F1
#
_cell.length_a   1.000
_cell.length_b   1.000
_cell.length_c   1.000
_cell.angle_alpha   90.00
_cell.angle_beta   90.00
_cell.angle_gamma   90.00
#
_symmetry.space_group_name_H-M   'P 1'
#
loop_
_entity.id
_entity.type
_entity.pdbx_description
1 polymer ?
#
loop_
_entity_poly.entity_id
_entity_poly.type
_entity_poly.pdbx_seq_one_letter_code
_entity_poly.pdbx_strand_id
1 'polypeptide(L)'
;MLALRRLLPATRSLHSSAIAWKGKAAAADEDVDMDDLFDDSVADLPSSGGGDRSARRAEFIGRIMNPTHGREEHRAGNLRKVVQLSDSPEQLEELGRVIQQWRVNGYGVSKQTSAEIVGRCINLGRADLADKYYRNRADYGLKHVSAHMATKLKTKLAEAKASQASEVSEASA
;
A
#
# COMPACT_ATOMS: atom_id res chain seq x y z
N MET A 1 6.76 -75.27 32.21
CA MET A 1 5.69 -74.26 32.33
C MET A 1 5.31 -73.80 30.93
N LEU A 2 4.10 -74.15 30.50
CA LEU A 2 3.51 -73.76 29.21
C LEU A 2 3.32 -72.25 29.12
N ALA A 3 3.57 -71.67 27.95
CA ALA A 3 2.66 -70.73 27.30
C ALA A 3 3.07 -70.50 25.85
N LEU A 4 2.38 -71.16 24.92
CA LEU A 4 2.30 -70.72 23.53
C LEU A 4 1.58 -69.37 23.46
N ARG A 5 2.17 -68.38 22.80
CA ARG A 5 1.42 -67.29 22.17
C ARG A 5 1.95 -67.05 20.77
N ARG A 6 1.18 -67.53 19.79
CA ARG A 6 1.24 -67.10 18.39
C ARG A 6 0.78 -65.63 18.31
N LEU A 7 1.48 -64.79 17.56
CA LEU A 7 0.87 -63.68 16.83
C LEU A 7 1.75 -63.33 15.62
N LEU A 8 1.10 -63.38 14.46
CA LEU A 8 1.62 -63.19 13.10
C LEU A 8 2.04 -61.74 12.83
N PRO A 9 2.88 -61.50 11.80
CA PRO A 9 3.33 -60.16 11.42
C PRO A 9 2.20 -59.35 10.80
N ALA A 10 1.86 -58.20 11.39
CA ALA A 10 0.95 -57.24 10.77
C ALA A 10 1.73 -56.41 9.73
N THR A 11 1.62 -56.81 8.47
CA THR A 11 2.01 -56.01 7.31
C THR A 11 1.12 -54.78 7.20
N ARG A 12 1.52 -53.67 7.83
CA ARG A 12 0.87 -52.37 7.57
C ARG A 12 1.44 -51.80 6.27
N SER A 13 0.68 -52.06 5.21
CA SER A 13 0.76 -51.41 3.89
C SER A 13 0.97 -49.90 4.04
N LEU A 14 2.14 -49.42 3.61
CA LEU A 14 2.40 -48.01 3.38
C LEU A 14 1.62 -47.61 2.12
N HIS A 15 0.49 -46.92 2.29
CA HIS A 15 -0.17 -46.24 1.18
C HIS A 15 0.74 -45.09 0.73
N SER A 16 1.59 -45.40 -0.26
CA SER A 16 2.39 -44.43 -1.00
C SER A 16 1.47 -43.74 -2.02
N SER A 17 0.88 -42.62 -1.60
CA SER A 17 0.21 -41.70 -2.53
C SER A 17 1.26 -40.77 -3.11
N ALA A 18 1.96 -41.23 -4.14
CA ALA A 18 2.84 -40.41 -4.95
C ALA A 18 2.01 -39.39 -5.74
N ILE A 19 2.03 -38.12 -5.34
CA ILE A 19 1.60 -37.02 -6.20
C ILE A 19 2.86 -36.39 -6.79
N ALA A 20 3.16 -36.75 -8.03
CA ALA A 20 4.26 -36.19 -8.80
C ALA A 20 3.87 -34.80 -9.33
N TRP A 21 4.34 -33.73 -8.68
CA TRP A 21 4.36 -32.39 -9.26
C TRP A 21 5.71 -32.21 -9.97
N LYS A 22 5.70 -32.43 -11.28
CA LYS A 22 6.81 -32.06 -12.18
C LYS A 22 6.51 -30.67 -12.73
N GLY A 23 7.22 -29.64 -12.26
CA GLY A 23 7.06 -28.31 -12.84
C GLY A 23 7.78 -27.17 -12.12
N LYS A 24 9.10 -27.11 -12.30
CA LYS A 24 9.94 -25.90 -12.36
C LYS A 24 10.06 -25.04 -11.10
N ALA A 25 11.27 -25.02 -10.55
CA ALA A 25 11.73 -24.05 -9.57
C ALA A 25 11.49 -22.61 -10.05
N ALA A 26 10.76 -21.85 -9.25
CA ALA A 26 10.85 -20.40 -9.17
C ALA A 26 10.80 -20.04 -7.69
N ALA A 27 11.77 -19.26 -7.27
CA ALA A 27 11.96 -18.83 -5.89
C ALA A 27 10.96 -17.74 -5.51
N ALA A 28 10.65 -17.74 -4.21
CA ALA A 28 10.38 -16.58 -3.35
C ALA A 28 9.08 -15.77 -3.53
N ASP A 29 8.49 -15.48 -2.37
CA ASP A 29 7.52 -14.42 -2.05
C ASP A 29 6.12 -14.51 -2.66
N GLU A 30 5.33 -15.46 -2.16
CA GLU A 30 3.89 -15.23 -1.98
C GLU A 30 3.57 -15.21 -0.48
N ASP A 31 4.00 -14.13 0.19
CA ASP A 31 3.25 -13.62 1.33
C ASP A 31 1.91 -13.15 0.78
N VAL A 32 0.91 -14.04 0.83
CA VAL A 32 -0.49 -13.68 0.68
C VAL A 32 -0.80 -12.74 1.85
N ASP A 33 -0.75 -11.41 1.61
CA ASP A 33 -1.13 -10.36 2.55
C ASP A 33 -2.62 -10.59 2.93
N MET A 34 -2.87 -11.41 3.97
CA MET A 34 -4.21 -11.76 4.48
C MET A 34 -5.00 -10.53 4.98
N ASP A 35 -4.33 -9.38 5.15
CA ASP A 35 -4.96 -8.09 5.46
C ASP A 35 -5.80 -7.53 4.31
N ASP A 36 -5.59 -7.98 3.05
CA ASP A 36 -6.30 -7.49 1.85
C ASP A 36 -7.59 -8.29 1.55
N LEU A 37 -7.80 -9.45 2.20
CA LEU A 37 -8.90 -10.37 1.88
C LEU A 37 -10.26 -9.93 2.45
N PHE A 38 -10.28 -8.96 3.37
CA PHE A 38 -11.49 -8.45 4.01
C PHE A 38 -11.91 -7.04 3.54
N ASP A 39 -11.27 -6.45 2.52
CA ASP A 39 -11.65 -5.11 2.00
C ASP A 39 -12.66 -5.17 0.84
N ASP A 40 -13.12 -6.36 0.43
CA ASP A 40 -14.09 -6.54 -0.67
C ASP A 40 -15.54 -6.75 -0.19
N SER A 41 -15.94 -6.06 0.89
CA SER A 41 -17.36 -5.81 1.14
C SER A 41 -17.74 -4.49 0.48
N VAL A 42 -18.28 -4.58 -0.72
CA VAL A 42 -19.17 -3.61 -1.36
C VAL A 42 -20.18 -3.03 -0.36
N ALA A 43 -19.82 -1.96 0.34
CA ALA A 43 -20.75 -1.25 1.23
C ALA A 43 -20.42 0.24 1.26
N ASP A 44 -21.26 0.99 0.57
CA ASP A 44 -21.47 2.44 0.71
C ASP A 44 -20.25 3.33 0.46
N LEU A 45 -20.08 3.71 -0.81
CA LEU A 45 -19.81 5.11 -1.09
C LEU A 45 -21.05 5.88 -0.60
N PRO A 46 -21.00 6.74 0.45
CA PRO A 46 -22.08 7.67 0.70
C PRO A 46 -22.12 8.68 -0.46
N SER A 47 -22.84 8.31 -1.51
CA SER A 47 -23.45 9.24 -2.43
C SER A 47 -24.53 9.98 -1.63
N SER A 48 -24.40 11.30 -1.51
CA SER A 48 -25.28 12.18 -0.73
C SER A 48 -25.05 12.20 0.77
N GLY A 49 -23.93 12.81 1.17
CA GLY A 49 -23.79 13.44 2.48
C GLY A 49 -22.84 14.61 2.32
N GLY A 50 -23.37 15.82 2.22
CA GLY A 50 -22.64 17.08 2.02
C GLY A 50 -21.79 17.50 3.22
N GLY A 51 -21.04 16.57 3.82
CA GLY A 51 -20.00 16.86 4.78
C GLY A 51 -18.71 17.24 4.05
N ASP A 52 -18.05 18.29 4.50
CA ASP A 52 -16.80 18.79 3.95
C ASP A 52 -15.75 17.65 3.88
N ARG A 53 -15.29 17.35 2.65
CA ARG A 53 -14.26 16.33 2.39
C ARG A 53 -12.97 16.67 3.11
N SER A 54 -12.65 17.96 3.23
CA SER A 54 -11.49 18.45 3.96
C SER A 54 -11.62 18.19 5.46
N ALA A 55 -12.81 18.38 6.04
CA ALA A 55 -13.08 18.03 7.43
C ALA A 55 -12.90 16.53 7.69
N ARG A 56 -13.40 15.67 6.79
CA ARG A 56 -13.18 14.21 6.89
C ARG A 56 -11.70 13.84 6.78
N ARG A 57 -10.95 14.49 5.88
CA ARG A 57 -9.49 14.32 5.78
C ARG A 57 -8.82 14.67 7.10
N ALA A 58 -9.17 15.82 7.68
CA ALA A 58 -8.62 16.29 8.95
C ALA A 58 -8.91 15.31 10.09
N GLU A 59 -10.10 14.70 10.12
CA GLU A 59 -10.45 13.66 11.09
C GLU A 59 -9.53 12.43 10.98
N PHE A 60 -9.31 11.90 9.76
CA PHE A 60 -8.40 10.77 9.58
C PHE A 60 -6.95 11.13 9.93
N ILE A 61 -6.52 12.35 9.65
CA ILE A 61 -5.20 12.84 10.07
C ILE A 61 -5.11 12.90 11.59
N GLY A 62 -6.14 13.44 12.27
CA GLY A 62 -6.21 13.49 13.73
C GLY A 62 -6.06 12.11 14.37
N ARG A 63 -6.74 11.10 13.81
CA ARG A 63 -6.61 9.69 14.25
C ARG A 63 -5.21 9.12 14.04
N ILE A 64 -4.49 9.53 12.99
CA ILE A 64 -3.11 9.08 12.73
C ILE A 64 -2.12 9.81 13.65
N MET A 65 -2.30 11.11 13.85
CA MET A 65 -1.37 11.96 14.60
C MET A 65 -1.48 11.78 16.11
N ASN A 66 -2.70 11.57 16.60
CA ASN A 66 -2.98 11.42 18.02
C ASN A 66 -3.69 10.08 18.24
N PRO A 67 -2.94 8.96 18.26
CA PRO A 67 -3.50 7.64 18.52
C PRO A 67 -4.09 7.63 19.94
N THR A 68 -5.42 7.71 20.06
CA THR A 68 -6.08 7.86 21.36
C THR A 68 -6.11 6.56 22.13
N HIS A 69 -6.67 5.44 21.64
CA HIS A 69 -6.63 4.14 22.35
C HIS A 69 -6.67 2.93 21.42
N GLY A 70 -5.87 1.89 21.73
CA GLY A 70 -5.97 0.52 21.20
C GLY A 70 -5.69 0.32 19.71
N ARG A 71 -5.29 -0.89 19.30
CA ARG A 71 -5.04 -1.23 17.88
C ARG A 71 -6.30 -1.10 16.98
N GLU A 72 -7.49 -0.99 17.55
CA GLU A 72 -8.77 -1.02 16.83
C GLU A 72 -9.15 0.30 16.13
N GLU A 73 -8.70 1.47 16.62
CA GLU A 73 -8.96 2.75 15.94
C GLU A 73 -8.10 2.96 14.68
N HIS A 74 -7.03 2.18 14.54
CA HIS A 74 -6.08 2.24 13.43
C HIS A 74 -6.39 1.19 12.38
N ARG A 75 -7.57 1.31 11.76
CA ARG A 75 -7.92 0.50 10.60
C ARG A 75 -6.93 0.80 9.47
N ALA A 76 -6.39 -0.24 8.84
CA ALA A 76 -5.40 -0.17 7.76
C ALA A 76 -5.77 0.78 6.59
N GLY A 77 -7.03 1.18 6.48
CA GLY A 77 -7.54 2.14 5.50
C GLY A 77 -7.43 3.63 5.87
N ASN A 78 -7.07 4.04 7.09
CA ASN A 78 -7.06 5.46 7.47
C ASN A 78 -6.08 6.28 6.61
N LEU A 79 -4.85 5.79 6.42
CA LEU A 79 -3.88 6.45 5.55
C LEU A 79 -4.37 6.56 4.11
N ARG A 80 -4.98 5.49 3.58
CA ARG A 80 -5.57 5.47 2.24
C ARG A 80 -6.67 6.51 2.10
N LYS A 81 -7.56 6.65 3.10
CA LYS A 81 -8.60 7.68 3.11
C LYS A 81 -8.04 9.10 3.11
N VAL A 82 -6.95 9.37 3.84
CA VAL A 82 -6.26 10.68 3.78
C VAL A 82 -5.81 10.99 2.34
N VAL A 83 -5.22 10.01 1.65
CA VAL A 83 -4.76 10.17 0.25
C VAL A 83 -5.95 10.42 -0.69
N GLN A 84 -7.03 9.65 -0.57
CA GLN A 84 -8.21 9.77 -1.42
C GLN A 84 -8.99 11.07 -1.23
N LEU A 85 -8.96 11.62 -0.02
CA LEU A 85 -9.61 12.88 0.33
C LEU A 85 -8.71 14.11 0.16
N SER A 86 -7.45 13.92 -0.23
CA SER A 86 -6.55 15.04 -0.56
C SER A 86 -6.87 15.54 -1.96
N ASP A 87 -7.58 16.65 -2.09
CA ASP A 87 -8.11 17.18 -3.35
C ASP A 87 -7.28 18.35 -3.90
N SER A 88 -6.32 18.89 -3.14
CA SER A 88 -5.47 20.02 -3.56
C SER A 88 -3.96 19.72 -3.47
N PRO A 89 -3.12 20.40 -4.27
CA PRO A 89 -1.66 20.28 -4.21
C PRO A 89 -1.06 20.63 -2.84
N GLU A 90 -1.65 21.59 -2.12
CA GLU A 90 -1.19 22.05 -0.81
C GLU A 90 -1.44 20.99 0.26
N GLN A 91 -2.57 20.27 0.19
CA GLN A 91 -2.88 19.15 1.08
C GLN A 91 -1.89 17.99 0.95
N LEU A 92 -1.19 17.87 -0.19
CA LEU A 92 -0.16 16.85 -0.38
C LEU A 92 1.17 17.19 0.32
N GLU A 93 1.41 18.44 0.70
CA GLU A 93 2.65 18.84 1.39
C GLU A 93 2.72 18.24 2.80
N GLU A 94 1.57 18.15 3.46
CA GLU A 94 1.42 17.53 4.77
C GLU A 94 1.54 16.00 4.71
N LEU A 95 1.24 15.39 3.56
CA LEU A 95 1.13 13.94 3.41
C LEU A 95 2.41 13.20 3.84
N GLY A 96 3.58 13.78 3.59
CA GLY A 96 4.85 13.19 3.99
C GLY A 96 4.97 13.02 5.51
N ARG A 97 4.49 13.99 6.29
CA ARG A 97 4.46 13.91 7.76
C ARG A 97 3.45 12.85 8.22
N VAL A 98 2.28 12.78 7.56
CA VAL A 98 1.24 11.78 7.87
C VAL A 98 1.75 10.36 7.64
N ILE A 99 2.43 10.11 6.51
CA ILE A 99 3.01 8.79 6.20
C ILE A 99 4.10 8.41 7.21
N GLN A 100 4.95 9.36 7.60
CA GLN A 100 5.99 9.10 8.60
C GLN A 100 5.38 8.80 9.97
N GLN A 101 4.34 9.53 10.37
CA GLN A 101 3.64 9.24 11.62
C GLN A 101 2.96 7.87 11.59
N TRP A 102 2.33 7.51 10.47
CA TRP A 102 1.77 6.17 10.25
C TRP A 102 2.81 5.07 10.50
N ARG A 103 4.03 5.30 10.03
CA ARG A 103 5.18 4.40 10.21
C ARG A 103 5.68 4.38 11.65
N VAL A 104 5.78 5.53 12.31
CA VAL A 104 6.16 5.63 13.73
C VAL A 104 5.17 4.90 14.62
N ASN A 105 3.88 4.91 14.26
CA ASN A 105 2.85 4.15 14.95
C ASN A 105 2.95 2.63 14.71
N GLY A 106 3.91 2.16 13.91
CA GLY A 106 4.20 0.75 13.66
C GLY A 106 3.39 0.14 12.51
N TYR A 107 2.70 0.94 11.70
CA TYR A 107 1.86 0.43 10.61
C TYR A 107 2.60 0.39 9.26
N GLY A 108 2.36 -0.69 8.52
CA GLY A 108 2.82 -0.84 7.14
C GLY A 108 1.98 -0.03 6.15
N VAL A 109 2.59 0.39 5.04
CA VAL A 109 1.85 0.95 3.90
C VAL A 109 1.57 -0.19 2.91
N SER A 110 0.30 -0.41 2.56
CA SER A 110 -0.07 -1.47 1.61
C SER A 110 0.42 -1.16 0.18
N LYS A 111 0.45 -2.18 -0.70
CA LYS A 111 0.82 -2.01 -2.11
C LYS A 111 -0.13 -1.04 -2.81
N GLN A 112 -1.44 -1.18 -2.56
CA GLN A 112 -2.47 -0.30 -3.08
C GLN A 112 -2.29 1.13 -2.59
N THR A 113 -2.10 1.33 -1.29
CA THR A 113 -1.89 2.67 -0.71
C THR A 113 -0.63 3.33 -1.26
N SER A 114 0.45 2.56 -1.47
CA SER A 114 1.69 3.05 -2.07
C SER A 114 1.46 3.56 -3.50
N ALA A 115 0.70 2.80 -4.30
CA ALA A 115 0.35 3.20 -5.66
C ALA A 115 -0.57 4.43 -5.68
N GLU A 116 -1.53 4.52 -4.74
CA GLU A 116 -2.41 5.69 -4.60
C GLU A 116 -1.65 6.94 -4.18
N ILE A 117 -0.70 6.86 -3.23
CA ILE A 117 0.14 8.00 -2.81
C ILE A 117 0.86 8.60 -4.02
N VAL A 118 1.57 7.76 -4.78
CA VAL A 118 2.33 8.21 -5.95
C VAL A 118 1.39 8.72 -7.04
N GLY A 119 0.33 7.97 -7.34
CA GLY A 119 -0.65 8.34 -8.37
C GLY A 119 -1.36 9.65 -8.08
N ARG A 120 -1.75 9.89 -6.82
CA ARG A 120 -2.42 11.13 -6.39
C ARG A 120 -1.50 12.34 -6.52
N CYS A 121 -0.23 12.20 -6.11
CA CYS A 121 0.77 13.25 -6.29
C CYS A 121 0.96 13.61 -7.77
N ILE A 122 1.04 12.61 -8.66
CA ILE A 122 1.14 12.84 -10.11
C ILE A 122 -0.12 13.55 -10.64
N ASN A 123 -1.30 13.09 -10.26
CA ASN A 123 -2.56 13.61 -10.79
C ASN A 123 -2.84 15.06 -10.35
N LEU A 124 -2.41 15.46 -9.15
CA LEU A 124 -2.53 16.83 -8.64
C LEU A 124 -1.34 17.73 -9.03
N GLY A 125 -0.51 17.30 -10.00
CA GLY A 125 0.60 18.12 -10.50
C GLY A 125 1.83 18.18 -9.60
N ARG A 126 1.84 17.47 -8.46
CA ARG A 126 2.96 17.37 -7.52
C ARG A 126 3.87 16.20 -7.86
N ALA A 127 4.39 16.20 -9.09
CA ALA A 127 5.34 15.18 -9.55
C ALA A 127 6.66 15.20 -8.74
N ASP A 128 7.02 16.35 -8.17
CA ASP A 128 8.12 16.54 -7.22
C ASP A 128 7.94 15.67 -5.97
N LEU A 129 6.76 15.69 -5.35
CA LEU A 129 6.45 14.88 -4.17
C LEU A 129 6.38 13.40 -4.53
N ALA A 130 5.81 13.08 -5.69
CA ALA A 130 5.78 11.70 -6.19
C ALA A 130 7.19 11.11 -6.33
N ASP A 131 8.13 11.88 -6.91
CA ASP A 131 9.54 11.48 -7.06
C ASP A 131 10.24 11.33 -5.71
N LYS A 132 10.00 12.27 -4.78
CA LYS A 132 10.51 12.20 -3.41
C LYS A 132 10.08 10.90 -2.72
N TYR A 133 8.80 10.57 -2.75
CA TYR A 133 8.28 9.34 -2.11
C TYR A 133 8.76 8.07 -2.81
N TYR A 134 8.83 8.10 -4.14
CA TYR A 134 9.29 6.95 -4.92
C TYR A 134 10.77 6.62 -4.67
N ARG A 135 11.64 7.63 -4.60
CA ARG A 135 13.07 7.45 -4.33
C ARG A 135 13.34 7.04 -2.88
N ASN A 136 12.62 7.65 -1.93
CA ASN A 136 12.80 7.40 -0.51
C ASN A 136 11.79 6.38 0.03
N ARG A 137 11.48 5.35 -0.78
CA ARG A 137 10.45 4.35 -0.48
C ARG A 137 10.65 3.66 0.86
N ALA A 138 11.90 3.45 1.29
CA ALA A 138 12.22 2.83 2.57
C ALA A 138 11.80 3.71 3.76
N ASP A 139 12.06 5.01 3.68
CA ASP A 139 11.76 5.97 4.76
C ASP A 139 10.25 6.14 4.95
N TYR A 140 9.52 6.20 3.84
CA TYR A 140 8.07 6.33 3.82
C TYR A 140 7.34 4.98 3.89
N GLY A 141 8.06 3.87 3.84
CA GLY A 141 7.50 2.53 3.87
C GLY A 141 6.66 2.13 2.66
N LEU A 142 6.84 2.80 1.52
CA LEU A 142 6.14 2.44 0.30
C LEU A 142 6.61 1.05 -0.17
N LYS A 143 5.65 0.17 -0.41
CA LYS A 143 5.86 -1.11 -1.08
C LYS A 143 6.11 -0.88 -2.59
N HIS A 144 6.33 -1.96 -3.33
CA HIS A 144 6.64 -1.93 -4.76
C HIS A 144 5.63 -1.09 -5.57
N VAL A 145 6.13 -0.09 -6.28
CA VAL A 145 5.37 0.75 -7.22
C VAL A 145 5.56 0.21 -8.64
N SER A 146 4.48 0.04 -9.39
CA SER A 146 4.52 -0.60 -10.71
C SER A 146 5.39 0.16 -11.71
N ALA A 147 6.02 -0.58 -12.64
CA ALA A 147 6.84 0.00 -13.70
C ALA A 147 6.08 1.02 -14.56
N HIS A 148 4.78 0.77 -14.81
CA HIS A 148 3.90 1.72 -15.50
C HIS A 148 3.82 3.08 -14.77
N MET A 149 3.64 3.07 -13.45
CA MET A 149 3.59 4.29 -12.65
C MET A 149 4.94 5.02 -12.66
N ALA A 150 6.06 4.28 -12.62
CA ALA A 150 7.39 4.86 -12.72
C ALA A 150 7.61 5.55 -14.08
N THR A 151 7.13 4.98 -15.17
CA THR A 151 7.17 5.61 -16.50
C THR A 151 6.31 6.87 -16.53
N LYS A 152 5.08 6.81 -16.00
CA LYS A 152 4.18 7.98 -15.91
C LYS A 152 4.82 9.14 -15.12
N LEU A 153 5.49 8.82 -14.01
CA LEU A 153 6.21 9.78 -13.20
C LEU A 153 7.35 10.45 -13.99
N LYS A 154 8.17 9.67 -14.70
CA LYS A 154 9.26 10.20 -15.53
C LYS A 154 8.75 11.17 -16.59
N THR A 155 7.68 10.81 -17.29
CA THR A 155 7.06 11.70 -18.29
C THR A 155 6.60 13.00 -17.66
N LYS A 156 5.89 12.93 -16.52
CA LYS A 156 5.38 14.12 -15.82
C LYS A 156 6.49 15.03 -15.27
N LEU A 157 7.59 14.45 -14.79
CA LEU A 157 8.77 15.21 -14.39
C LEU A 157 9.46 15.90 -15.59
N ALA A 158 9.51 15.25 -16.74
CA ALA A 158 10.07 15.85 -17.95
C ALA A 158 9.19 17.01 -18.46
N GLU A 159 7.87 16.84 -18.45
CA GLU A 159 6.89 17.90 -18.77
C GLU A 159 7.05 19.10 -17.82
N ALA A 160 7.10 18.87 -16.51
CA ALA A 160 7.27 19.94 -15.52
C ALA A 160 8.58 20.73 -15.72
N LYS A 161 9.67 20.04 -16.06
CA LYS A 161 10.96 20.69 -16.37
C LYS A 161 10.90 21.51 -17.65
N ALA A 162 10.20 21.02 -18.67
CA ALA A 162 10.03 21.74 -19.94
C ALA A 162 9.20 23.03 -19.75
N SER A 163 8.15 22.98 -18.92
CA SER A 163 7.34 24.17 -18.59
C SER A 163 8.15 25.24 -17.86
N GLN A 164 8.98 24.86 -16.88
CA GLN A 164 9.85 25.81 -16.17
C GLN A 164 10.92 26.43 -17.08
N ALA A 165 11.45 25.68 -18.04
CA ALA A 165 12.41 26.20 -19.00
C ALA A 165 11.78 27.25 -19.95
N SER A 166 10.50 27.08 -20.31
CA SER A 166 9.75 27.99 -21.18
C SER A 166 9.41 29.32 -20.48
N GLU A 167 9.00 29.28 -19.21
CA GLU A 167 8.66 30.48 -18.44
C GLU A 167 9.88 31.38 -18.19
N VAL A 168 11.07 30.80 -17.98
CA VAL A 168 12.31 31.56 -17.78
C VAL A 168 12.77 32.26 -19.06
N SER A 169 12.52 31.66 -20.23
CA SER A 169 12.85 32.28 -21.53
C SER A 169 11.90 33.42 -21.92
N GLU A 170 10.62 33.38 -21.53
CA GLU A 170 9.69 34.49 -21.78
C GLU A 170 9.88 35.65 -20.80
N ALA A 171 10.27 35.38 -19.55
CA ALA A 171 10.53 36.43 -18.56
C ALA A 171 11.85 37.21 -18.78
N SER A 172 12.70 36.76 -19.73
CA SER A 172 13.99 37.37 -20.05
C SER A 172 14.02 38.08 -21.41
N ALA A 173 12.88 38.15 -22.11
CA ALA A 173 12.69 38.82 -23.40
C ALA A 173 11.95 40.16 -23.23
#